data_AF-A0AAD7FZY9-F1
#
_entry.id   AF-A0AAD7FZY9-F1
#
_cell.length_a   1.000
_cell.length_b   1.000
_cell.length_c   1.000
_cell.angle_alpha   90.00
_cell.angle_beta   90.00
_cell.angle_gamma   90.00
#
_symmetry.space_group_name_H-M   'P 1'
#
loop_
_entity.id
_entity.type
_entity.pdbx_description
1 polymer ?
#
loop_
_entity_poly.entity_id
_entity_poly.type
_entity_poly.pdbx_seq_one_letter_code
_entity_poly.pdbx_strand_id
1 'polypeptide(L)'
;MSSSTRIAFSALYWNCVSRNPVFSATQHLPRYIQPSPHSSPHPLQKSHYWANKRTWLNVYFIKQAWGWTTAAFLLAWATGPPSARTLARLSRWVTATGTWLLFTAWFFGPALFDRILLASGGECLLSLPDGSFLSLTPEYCHTRTALSPETHPALFASHSNSLTSFPSEWRTTPRLRKGHDVSGHIYLLTLSILLLAQQLGPSFALTRWSPPHAFAVIANCVLLFLWLLASGTTSVYFHSPQEKISGYLLGLICFAVSQIPAQLVYAWTKPAEKLHTS
;
A
#
# COMPACT_ATOMS: atom_id res chain seq x y z
N MET A 1 -20.53 -7.65 9.15
CA MET A 1 -19.13 -7.35 9.57
C MET A 1 -19.02 -7.52 11.08
N SER A 2 -17.90 -8.03 11.60
CA SER A 2 -17.66 -8.11 13.04
C SER A 2 -17.52 -6.72 13.66
N SER A 3 -17.68 -6.59 14.97
CA SER A 3 -17.46 -5.32 15.68
C SER A 3 -16.03 -4.81 15.51
N SER A 4 -15.03 -5.71 15.53
CA SER A 4 -13.62 -5.36 15.27
C SER A 4 -13.41 -4.78 13.87
N THR A 5 -14.04 -5.35 12.83
CA THR A 5 -13.93 -4.81 11.46
C THR A 5 -14.61 -3.44 11.34
N ARG A 6 -15.72 -3.20 12.05
CA ARG A 6 -16.39 -1.89 12.07
C ARG A 6 -15.51 -0.81 12.71
N ILE A 7 -14.90 -1.11 13.86
CA ILE A 7 -13.97 -0.19 14.53
C ILE A 7 -12.77 0.12 13.64
N ALA A 8 -12.18 -0.91 13.02
CA ALA A 8 -11.06 -0.74 12.10
C ALA A 8 -11.41 0.12 10.88
N PHE A 9 -12.61 -0.08 10.31
CA PHE A 9 -13.13 0.73 9.22
C PHE A 9 -13.30 2.20 9.64
N SER A 10 -13.89 2.47 10.80
CA SER A 10 -14.05 3.84 11.32
C SER A 10 -12.71 4.52 11.57
N ALA A 11 -11.73 3.80 12.13
CA ALA A 11 -10.38 4.34 12.36
C ALA A 11 -9.65 4.65 11.05
N LEU A 12 -9.77 3.78 10.04
CA LEU A 12 -9.24 4.00 8.70
C LEU A 12 -9.89 5.21 8.02
N TYR A 13 -11.21 5.32 8.07
CA TYR A 13 -11.93 6.47 7.55
C TYR A 13 -11.43 7.77 8.21
N TRP A 14 -11.24 7.76 9.53
CA TRP A 14 -10.71 8.92 10.23
C TRP A 14 -9.30 9.29 9.74
N ASN A 15 -8.40 8.31 9.64
CA ASN A 15 -7.02 8.56 9.23
C ASN A 15 -6.89 8.97 7.76
N CYS A 16 -7.65 8.34 6.86
CA CYS A 16 -7.46 8.45 5.41
C CYS A 16 -8.39 9.46 4.74
N VAL A 17 -9.54 9.80 5.36
CA VAL A 17 -10.56 10.66 4.74
C VAL A 17 -10.78 11.91 5.57
N SER A 18 -11.08 11.81 6.86
CA SER A 18 -11.46 12.99 7.66
C SER A 18 -10.27 13.84 8.12
N ARG A 19 -9.08 13.26 8.31
CA ARG A 19 -7.85 14.03 8.64
C ARG A 19 -7.28 14.84 7.48
N ASN A 20 -7.62 14.51 6.22
CA ASN A 20 -7.13 15.24 5.05
C ASN A 20 -7.55 16.73 5.04
N PRO A 21 -8.82 17.10 5.29
CA PRO A 21 -9.22 18.50 5.35
C PRO A 21 -8.70 19.25 6.60
N VAL A 22 -8.52 18.58 7.75
CA VAL A 22 -8.08 19.23 9.00
C VAL A 22 -6.61 19.67 8.93
N PHE A 23 -5.73 18.83 8.38
CA PHE A 23 -4.31 19.20 8.23
C PHE A 23 -4.09 20.24 7.12
N SER A 24 -4.93 20.18 6.06
CA SER A 24 -5.03 21.19 5.01
C SER A 24 -5.36 22.56 5.65
N ALA A 25 -6.43 22.66 6.43
CA ALA A 25 -6.86 23.93 7.03
C ALA A 25 -5.83 24.57 8.00
N THR A 26 -4.97 23.77 8.66
CA THR A 26 -4.03 24.28 9.67
C THR A 26 -2.64 24.65 9.14
N GLN A 27 -2.29 24.34 7.89
CA GLN A 27 -0.96 24.62 7.32
C GLN A 27 -0.96 25.56 6.10
N HIS A 28 -2.11 26.15 5.72
CA HIS A 28 -2.19 27.07 4.57
C HIS A 28 -1.70 28.49 4.90
N LEU A 29 -0.40 28.68 4.76
CA LEU A 29 0.18 29.92 4.23
C LEU A 29 0.80 29.61 2.84
N PRO A 30 0.91 30.59 1.94
CA PRO A 30 0.40 30.56 0.56
C PRO A 30 1.32 29.84 -0.44
N ARG A 31 1.29 28.50 -0.50
CA ARG A 31 2.04 27.74 -1.54
C ARG A 31 1.22 26.86 -2.48
N TYR A 32 -0.10 26.85 -2.38
CA TYR A 32 -0.95 26.11 -3.32
C TYR A 32 -1.03 26.71 -4.74
N ILE A 33 -0.38 27.86 -4.99
CA ILE A 33 -0.34 28.50 -6.32
C ILE A 33 0.88 28.04 -7.15
N GLN A 34 1.78 27.22 -6.62
CA GLN A 34 2.89 26.68 -7.41
C GLN A 34 2.63 25.21 -7.75
N PRO A 35 2.57 24.82 -9.05
CA PRO A 35 2.51 23.42 -9.44
C PRO A 35 3.82 22.75 -9.03
N SER A 36 3.85 22.28 -7.79
CA SER A 36 4.92 21.44 -7.29
C SER A 36 4.89 20.15 -8.10
N PRO A 37 6.01 19.65 -8.63
CA PRO A 37 6.01 18.36 -9.29
C PRO A 37 5.42 17.34 -8.32
N HIS A 38 4.29 16.71 -8.72
CA HIS A 38 3.62 15.64 -8.00
C HIS A 38 4.70 14.63 -7.59
N SER A 39 5.01 14.54 -6.29
CA SER A 39 6.10 13.76 -5.61
C SER A 39 7.26 14.51 -4.95
N SER A 40 7.20 15.84 -4.80
CA SER A 40 8.24 16.56 -4.04
C SER A 40 8.36 16.06 -2.58
N PRO A 41 9.58 15.90 -2.05
CA PRO A 41 9.79 15.45 -0.67
C PRO A 41 9.17 16.40 0.35
N HIS A 42 8.66 15.86 1.46
CA HIS A 42 8.08 16.67 2.54
C HIS A 42 9.13 17.64 3.12
N PRO A 43 8.79 18.90 3.46
CA PRO A 43 9.77 19.87 3.96
C PRO A 43 10.58 19.38 5.17
N LEU A 44 9.91 18.64 6.06
CA LEU A 44 10.52 18.06 7.26
C LEU A 44 11.30 16.76 7.02
N GLN A 45 11.48 16.30 5.78
CA GLN A 45 12.14 15.01 5.49
C GLN A 45 13.57 14.92 6.06
N LYS A 46 14.29 16.04 6.14
CA LYS A 46 15.67 16.08 6.66
C LYS A 46 15.74 16.16 8.18
N SER A 47 14.73 16.72 8.84
CA SER A 47 14.76 17.07 10.27
C SER A 47 13.88 16.17 11.14
N HIS A 48 12.79 15.63 10.61
CA HIS A 48 11.79 14.90 11.38
C HIS A 48 11.80 13.40 11.04
N TYR A 49 11.91 12.55 12.07
CA TYR A 49 12.04 11.09 11.93
C TYR A 49 10.92 10.48 11.08
N TRP A 50 9.66 10.82 11.35
CA TRP A 50 8.50 10.26 10.66
C TRP A 50 8.32 10.78 9.22
N ALA A 51 8.94 11.92 8.88
CA ALA A 51 8.94 12.45 7.52
C ALA A 51 10.08 11.83 6.67
N ASN A 52 11.07 11.19 7.32
CA ASN A 52 12.19 10.57 6.64
C ASN A 52 11.86 9.15 6.18
N LYS A 53 11.82 8.95 4.85
CA LYS A 53 11.53 7.65 4.22
C LYS A 53 12.67 6.61 4.36
N ARG A 54 13.85 7.00 4.85
CA ARG A 54 15.05 6.16 4.94
C ARG A 54 15.34 5.66 6.36
N THR A 55 14.38 5.76 7.28
CA THR A 55 14.52 5.21 8.63
C THR A 55 14.55 3.68 8.61
N TRP A 56 15.20 3.07 9.61
CA TRP A 56 15.29 1.62 9.75
C TRP A 56 13.88 0.98 9.76
N LEU A 57 12.97 1.58 10.53
CA LEU A 57 11.59 1.14 10.67
C LEU A 57 10.89 1.09 9.30
N ASN A 58 11.07 2.13 8.46
CA ASN A 58 10.42 2.16 7.17
C ASN A 58 11.01 1.13 6.20
N VAL A 59 12.34 1.01 6.16
CA VAL A 59 13.03 0.15 5.18
C VAL A 59 12.84 -1.34 5.46
N TYR A 60 12.91 -1.76 6.72
CA TYR A 60 12.92 -3.18 7.08
C TYR A 60 11.57 -3.68 7.62
N PHE A 61 10.77 -2.81 8.24
CA PHE A 61 9.50 -3.23 8.86
C PHE A 61 8.29 -2.83 8.01
N ILE A 62 8.09 -1.53 7.75
CA ILE A 62 6.89 -1.03 7.06
C ILE A 62 6.81 -1.54 5.61
N LYS A 63 7.92 -1.56 4.88
CA LYS A 63 7.96 -2.10 3.50
C LYS A 63 7.59 -3.58 3.41
N GLN A 64 7.74 -4.32 4.50
CA GLN A 64 7.40 -5.75 4.58
C GLN A 64 6.01 -5.99 5.21
N ALA A 65 5.14 -4.97 5.24
CA ALA A 65 3.85 -5.04 5.92
C ALA A 65 3.00 -6.26 5.52
N TRP A 66 2.97 -6.63 4.23
CA TRP A 66 2.20 -7.80 3.79
C TRP A 66 2.75 -9.13 4.34
N GLY A 67 4.07 -9.27 4.43
CA GLY A 67 4.71 -10.46 5.00
C GLY A 67 4.33 -10.64 6.47
N TRP A 68 4.39 -9.57 7.26
CA TRP A 68 3.98 -9.57 8.67
C TRP A 68 2.48 -9.85 8.84
N THR A 69 1.63 -9.25 8.01
CA THR A 69 0.18 -9.52 7.97
C THR A 69 -0.11 -10.98 7.67
N THR A 70 0.61 -11.57 6.69
CA THR A 70 0.50 -12.99 6.33
C THR A 70 0.95 -13.89 7.48
N ALA A 71 2.09 -13.61 8.10
CA ALA A 71 2.59 -14.39 9.24
C ALA A 71 1.59 -14.38 10.41
N ALA A 72 1.05 -13.22 10.76
CA ALA A 72 0.05 -13.09 11.81
C ALA A 72 -1.27 -13.81 11.46
N PHE A 73 -1.69 -13.74 10.20
CA PHE A 73 -2.86 -14.48 9.73
C PHE A 73 -2.69 -15.99 9.84
N LEU A 74 -1.59 -16.53 9.31
CA LEU A 74 -1.32 -17.96 9.33
C LEU A 74 -1.14 -18.48 10.76
N LEU A 75 -0.46 -17.72 11.62
CA LEU A 75 -0.30 -18.07 13.03
C LEU A 75 -1.65 -18.13 13.76
N ALA A 76 -2.51 -17.11 13.59
CA ALA A 76 -3.83 -17.08 14.22
C ALA A 76 -4.79 -18.14 13.64
N TRP A 77 -4.66 -18.46 12.35
CA TRP A 77 -5.39 -19.55 11.73
C TRP A 77 -4.94 -20.91 12.27
N ALA A 78 -3.63 -21.20 12.27
CA ALA A 78 -3.08 -22.50 12.66
C ALA A 78 -3.28 -22.81 14.15
N THR A 79 -3.16 -21.81 15.03
CA THR A 79 -3.33 -21.97 16.48
C THR A 79 -4.80 -21.90 16.93
N GLY A 80 -5.70 -21.50 16.04
CA GLY A 80 -7.13 -21.39 16.33
C GLY A 80 -7.82 -22.76 16.51
N PRO A 81 -9.01 -22.79 17.14
CA PRO A 81 -9.76 -24.03 17.29
C PRO A 81 -10.16 -24.61 15.93
N PRO A 82 -10.47 -25.93 15.84
CA PRO A 82 -10.89 -26.57 14.60
C PRO A 82 -12.04 -25.84 13.88
N SER A 83 -13.00 -25.33 14.63
CA SER A 83 -14.13 -24.53 14.09
C SER A 83 -13.71 -23.22 13.41
N ALA A 84 -12.54 -22.69 13.76
CA ALA A 84 -11.98 -21.47 13.19
C ALA A 84 -10.98 -21.77 12.04
N ARG A 85 -10.52 -23.01 11.85
CA ARG A 85 -9.59 -23.42 10.78
C ARG A 85 -10.33 -23.74 9.48
N THR A 86 -11.08 -22.76 8.97
CA THR A 86 -11.97 -22.97 7.83
C THR A 86 -11.31 -22.60 6.50
N LEU A 87 -11.67 -23.32 5.44
CA LEU A 87 -11.28 -23.01 4.06
C LEU A 87 -11.78 -21.62 3.64
N ALA A 88 -12.96 -21.21 4.11
CA ALA A 88 -13.51 -19.88 3.85
C ALA A 88 -12.63 -18.75 4.42
N ARG A 89 -11.90 -18.96 5.52
CA ARG A 89 -10.94 -17.95 6.02
C ARG A 89 -9.68 -17.94 5.18
N LEU A 90 -9.17 -19.12 4.85
CA LEU A 90 -7.97 -19.25 4.03
C LEU A 90 -8.18 -18.64 2.63
N SER A 91 -9.34 -18.86 2.01
CA SER A 91 -9.67 -18.30 0.69
C SER A 91 -9.68 -16.77 0.69
N ARG A 92 -10.16 -16.12 1.76
CA ARG A 92 -10.08 -14.66 1.90
C ARG A 92 -8.64 -14.17 1.87
N TRP A 93 -7.74 -14.80 2.63
CA TRP A 93 -6.33 -14.43 2.64
C TRP A 93 -5.66 -14.71 1.29
N VAL A 94 -5.95 -15.84 0.64
CA VAL A 94 -5.42 -16.18 -0.70
C VAL A 94 -5.86 -15.12 -1.72
N THR A 95 -7.15 -14.78 -1.76
CA THR A 95 -7.66 -13.76 -2.69
C THR A 95 -7.11 -12.38 -2.39
N ALA A 96 -7.02 -11.99 -1.12
CA ALA A 96 -6.39 -10.73 -0.73
C ALA A 96 -4.92 -10.68 -1.19
N THR A 97 -4.16 -11.76 -1.02
CA THR A 97 -2.78 -11.89 -1.50
C THR A 97 -2.71 -11.78 -3.02
N GLY A 98 -3.61 -12.45 -3.74
CA GLY A 98 -3.71 -12.35 -5.20
C GLY A 98 -3.99 -10.92 -5.67
N THR A 99 -4.91 -10.21 -5.02
CA THR A 99 -5.17 -8.79 -5.35
C THR A 99 -3.97 -7.90 -5.05
N TRP A 100 -3.27 -8.11 -3.93
CA TRP A 100 -2.04 -7.37 -3.62
C TRP A 100 -0.97 -7.60 -4.68
N LEU A 101 -0.72 -8.85 -5.08
CA LEU A 101 0.24 -9.17 -6.13
C LEU A 101 -0.15 -8.53 -7.46
N LEU A 102 -1.42 -8.54 -7.85
CA LEU A 102 -1.90 -7.92 -9.08
C LEU A 102 -1.57 -6.42 -9.15
N PHE A 103 -1.69 -5.70 -8.03
CA PHE A 103 -1.44 -4.26 -7.99
C PHE A 103 0.04 -3.91 -7.77
N THR A 104 0.82 -4.77 -7.10
CA THR A 104 2.17 -4.42 -6.63
C THR A 104 3.30 -5.16 -7.33
N ALA A 105 3.03 -6.32 -7.92
CA ALA A 105 4.02 -7.15 -8.58
C ALA A 105 3.90 -7.06 -10.11
N TRP A 106 5.00 -7.41 -10.78
CA TRP A 106 5.03 -7.62 -12.23
C TRP A 106 4.30 -8.94 -12.56
N PHE A 107 2.97 -8.91 -12.53
CA PHE A 107 2.13 -10.06 -12.87
C PHE A 107 1.46 -9.72 -14.21
N PHE A 108 2.08 -10.13 -15.32
CA PHE A 108 1.71 -9.83 -16.72
C PHE A 108 2.10 -8.44 -17.28
N GLY A 109 3.29 -7.94 -16.93
CA GLY A 109 3.82 -6.65 -17.40
C GLY A 109 3.99 -5.64 -16.25
N PRO A 110 4.11 -4.33 -16.54
CA PRO A 110 4.20 -3.30 -15.52
C PRO A 110 3.09 -3.42 -14.49
N ALA A 111 3.44 -3.18 -13.22
CA ALA A 111 2.49 -3.19 -12.11
C ALA A 111 1.30 -2.29 -12.43
N LEU A 112 0.10 -2.66 -11.98
CA LEU A 112 -1.12 -1.92 -12.32
C LEU A 112 -1.06 -0.46 -11.82
N PHE A 113 -0.35 -0.18 -10.72
CA PHE A 113 -0.07 1.18 -10.30
C PHE A 113 0.69 2.01 -11.35
N ASP A 114 1.73 1.44 -11.97
CA ASP A 114 2.48 2.15 -13.01
C ASP A 114 1.59 2.42 -14.24
N ARG A 115 0.69 1.49 -14.58
CA ARG A 115 -0.26 1.65 -15.70
C ARG A 115 -1.29 2.74 -15.42
N ILE A 116 -1.85 2.78 -14.21
CA ILE A 116 -2.79 3.85 -13.80
C ILE A 116 -2.10 5.21 -13.86
N LEU A 117 -0.86 5.29 -13.34
CA LEU A 117 -0.09 6.51 -13.36
C LEU A 117 0.16 6.99 -14.79
N LEU A 118 0.63 6.11 -15.69
CA LEU A 118 0.83 6.45 -17.11
C LEU A 118 -0.47 6.86 -17.80
N ALA A 119 -1.55 6.10 -17.61
CA ALA A 119 -2.86 6.39 -18.19
C ALA A 119 -3.44 7.74 -17.73
N SER A 120 -3.08 8.19 -16.52
CA SER A 120 -3.48 9.48 -15.98
C SER A 120 -2.57 10.66 -16.39
N GLY A 121 -1.72 10.47 -17.41
CA GLY A 121 -0.83 11.52 -17.94
C GLY A 121 0.55 11.55 -17.30
N GLY A 122 0.99 10.45 -16.69
CA GLY A 122 2.33 10.38 -16.14
C GLY A 122 3.42 10.15 -17.18
N GLU A 123 4.61 10.65 -16.87
CA GLU A 123 5.78 10.62 -17.74
C GLU A 123 6.96 9.98 -17.02
N CYS A 124 7.84 9.32 -17.77
CA CYS A 124 9.10 8.81 -17.26
C CYS A 124 10.14 9.94 -17.27
N LEU A 125 10.53 10.44 -16.09
CA LEU A 125 11.43 11.59 -15.96
C LEU A 125 12.76 11.19 -15.33
N LEU A 126 13.85 11.63 -15.95
CA LEU A 126 15.20 11.58 -15.40
C LEU A 126 15.55 12.95 -14.80
N SER A 127 15.87 13.00 -13.51
CA SER A 127 16.29 14.24 -12.84
C SER A 127 17.76 14.52 -13.11
N LEU A 128 18.08 15.66 -13.71
CA LEU A 128 19.44 16.06 -14.08
C LEU A 128 20.11 16.87 -12.93
N PRO A 129 21.45 16.97 -12.89
CA PRO A 129 22.19 17.71 -11.86
C PRO A 129 21.87 19.22 -11.82
N ASP A 130 21.50 19.79 -12.95
CA ASP A 130 21.08 21.20 -13.09
C ASP A 130 19.66 21.46 -12.56
N GLY A 131 18.96 20.42 -12.08
CA GLY A 131 17.60 20.49 -11.57
C GLY A 131 16.51 20.37 -12.66
N SER A 132 16.89 20.24 -13.93
CA SER A 132 15.95 20.00 -15.02
C SER A 132 15.55 18.52 -15.12
N PHE A 133 14.56 18.23 -15.96
CA PHE A 133 14.05 16.86 -16.17
C PHE A 133 14.10 16.49 -17.65
N LEU A 134 14.66 15.32 -17.96
CA LEU A 134 14.60 14.70 -19.28
C LEU A 134 13.44 13.71 -19.32
N SER A 135 12.51 13.89 -20.27
CA SER A 135 11.43 12.95 -20.52
C SER A 135 11.94 11.78 -21.37
N LEU A 136 11.68 10.57 -20.91
CA LEU A 136 12.11 9.31 -21.53
C LEU A 136 10.89 8.46 -21.86
N THR A 137 11.12 7.42 -22.67
CA THR A 137 10.08 6.42 -22.92
C THR A 137 9.80 5.59 -21.64
N PRO A 138 8.57 5.12 -21.41
CA PRO A 138 8.20 4.42 -20.17
C PRO A 138 9.02 3.18 -19.84
N GLU A 139 9.61 2.52 -20.84
CA GLU A 139 10.39 1.29 -20.71
C GLU A 139 11.61 1.49 -19.80
N TYR A 140 12.25 2.66 -19.84
CA TYR A 140 13.39 2.98 -18.96
C TYR A 140 12.98 3.03 -17.48
N CYS A 141 11.78 3.53 -17.19
CA CYS A 141 11.27 3.58 -15.83
C CYS A 141 10.84 2.21 -15.31
N HIS A 142 10.29 1.35 -16.18
CA HIS A 142 9.88 0.01 -15.80
C HIS A 142 11.07 -0.93 -15.53
N THR A 143 12.10 -0.84 -16.35
CA THR A 143 13.34 -1.63 -16.18
C THR A 143 14.19 -1.15 -15.01
N ARG A 144 14.00 0.10 -14.57
CA ARG A 144 14.76 0.75 -13.49
C ARG A 144 16.28 0.73 -13.73
N THR A 145 16.69 0.82 -14.99
CA THR A 145 18.10 0.90 -15.35
C THR A 145 18.69 2.23 -14.88
N ALA A 146 19.90 2.16 -14.32
CA ALA A 146 20.65 3.38 -14.01
C ALA A 146 21.22 3.95 -15.31
N LEU A 147 20.95 5.22 -15.57
CA LEU A 147 21.38 5.92 -16.76
C LEU A 147 22.53 6.87 -16.43
N SER A 148 23.52 6.93 -17.32
CA SER A 148 24.62 7.91 -17.29
C SER A 148 24.98 8.34 -18.72
N PRO A 149 25.65 9.49 -18.88
CA PRO A 149 26.17 9.92 -20.18
C PRO A 149 27.12 8.89 -20.81
N GLU A 150 27.90 8.16 -20.02
CA GLU A 150 28.82 7.11 -20.52
C GLU A 150 28.07 5.91 -21.13
N THR A 151 27.00 5.49 -20.46
CA THR A 151 26.28 4.26 -20.83
C THR A 151 25.24 4.51 -21.92
N HIS A 152 24.64 5.71 -21.95
CA HIS A 152 23.57 6.07 -22.86
C HIS A 152 23.80 7.43 -23.53
N PRO A 153 24.91 7.62 -24.26
CA PRO A 153 25.31 8.94 -24.78
C PRO A 153 24.27 9.59 -25.68
N ALA A 154 23.51 8.78 -26.43
CA ALA A 154 22.44 9.26 -27.30
C ALA A 154 21.32 10.00 -26.55
N LEU A 155 21.01 9.61 -25.30
CA LEU A 155 19.98 10.27 -24.49
C LEU A 155 20.42 11.68 -24.03
N PHE A 156 21.72 11.93 -23.98
CA PHE A 156 22.30 13.18 -23.49
C PHE A 156 22.91 14.05 -24.60
N ALA A 157 22.81 13.63 -25.87
CA ALA A 157 23.41 14.33 -27.00
C ALA A 157 22.92 15.78 -27.14
N SER A 158 21.64 16.04 -26.87
CA SER A 158 21.03 17.38 -26.88
C SER A 158 21.39 18.24 -25.65
N HIS A 159 21.94 17.63 -24.60
CA HIS A 159 22.38 18.28 -23.37
C HIS A 159 23.92 18.34 -23.30
N SER A 160 24.60 18.14 -24.44
CA SER A 160 26.05 18.05 -24.58
C SER A 160 26.80 19.30 -24.13
N ASN A 161 26.21 20.49 -24.32
CA ASN A 161 26.79 21.77 -23.88
C ASN A 161 26.84 21.92 -22.35
N SER A 162 26.22 21.02 -21.58
CA SER A 162 26.24 20.96 -20.12
C SER A 162 27.03 19.74 -19.58
N LEU A 163 27.75 19.00 -20.44
CA LEU A 163 28.52 17.80 -20.06
C LEU A 163 29.64 18.08 -19.05
N THR A 164 30.13 19.32 -18.96
CA THR A 164 31.07 19.77 -17.92
C THR A 164 30.44 19.86 -16.53
N SER A 165 29.10 19.83 -16.43
CA SER A 165 28.36 19.90 -15.16
C SER A 165 28.01 18.52 -14.58
N PHE A 166 28.27 17.43 -15.31
CA PHE A 166 28.00 16.08 -14.81
C PHE A 166 29.23 15.54 -14.07
N PRO A 167 29.11 15.21 -12.77
CA PRO A 167 30.15 14.48 -12.07
C PRO A 167 30.47 13.17 -12.80
N SER A 168 31.75 12.78 -12.86
CA SER A 168 32.22 11.57 -13.57
C SER A 168 31.64 10.24 -13.06
N GLU A 169 30.96 10.24 -11.92
CA GLU A 169 30.31 9.06 -11.35
C GLU A 169 28.78 9.21 -11.30
N TRP A 170 28.23 10.23 -11.95
CA TRP A 170 26.81 10.50 -11.85
C TRP A 170 25.99 9.42 -12.56
N ARG A 171 25.16 8.73 -11.77
CA ARG A 171 24.22 7.71 -12.21
C ARG A 171 22.91 7.90 -11.47
N THR A 172 21.81 7.89 -12.20
CA THR A 172 20.49 7.98 -11.58
C THR A 172 19.48 7.11 -12.32
N THR A 173 18.43 6.69 -11.62
CA THR A 173 17.34 5.91 -12.20
C THR A 173 16.16 6.83 -12.51
N PRO A 174 15.63 6.79 -13.75
CA PRO A 174 14.46 7.57 -14.09
C PRO A 174 13.24 7.06 -13.32
N ARG A 175 12.27 7.96 -13.09
CA ARG A 175 11.07 7.65 -12.32
C ARG A 175 9.83 8.17 -13.01
N LEU A 176 8.75 7.42 -12.88
CA LEU A 176 7.42 7.85 -13.27
C LEU A 176 6.94 9.00 -12.37
N ARG A 177 6.47 10.08 -12.99
CA ARG A 177 6.05 11.34 -12.35
C ARG A 177 4.84 11.95 -13.07
N LYS A 178 4.31 13.08 -12.55
CA LYS A 178 3.25 13.93 -13.14
C LYS A 178 1.84 13.33 -13.26
N GLY A 179 1.68 12.00 -13.23
CA GLY A 179 0.37 11.34 -13.18
C GLY A 179 -0.20 11.18 -11.77
N HIS A 180 -1.37 10.56 -11.68
CA HIS A 180 -2.01 10.15 -10.44
C HIS A 180 -1.34 8.90 -9.85
N ASP A 181 -0.51 9.11 -8.82
CA ASP A 181 0.19 8.06 -8.08
C ASP A 181 -0.68 7.52 -6.94
N VAL A 182 -1.51 6.50 -7.23
CA VAL A 182 -2.35 5.84 -6.20
C VAL A 182 -1.48 5.43 -5.01
N SER A 183 -1.86 5.84 -3.79
CA SER A 183 -1.04 5.57 -2.61
C SER A 183 -1.00 4.08 -2.27
N GLY A 184 0.03 3.40 -2.78
CA GLY A 184 0.26 1.97 -2.54
C GLY A 184 0.41 1.61 -1.05
N HIS A 185 0.93 2.52 -0.23
CA HIS A 185 1.03 2.34 1.21
C HIS A 185 -0.35 2.33 1.87
N ILE A 186 -1.19 3.33 1.57
CA ILE A 186 -2.55 3.39 2.13
C ILE A 186 -3.40 2.21 1.63
N TYR A 187 -3.26 1.85 0.35
CA TYR A 187 -3.86 0.64 -0.22
C TYR A 187 -3.51 -0.61 0.60
N LEU A 188 -2.21 -0.90 0.77
CA LEU A 188 -1.73 -2.10 1.42
C LEU A 188 -2.11 -2.14 2.91
N LEU A 189 -1.99 -1.00 3.59
CA LEU A 189 -2.35 -0.88 5.01
C LEU A 189 -3.86 -1.04 5.20
N THR A 190 -4.70 -0.47 4.34
CA THR A 190 -6.16 -0.63 4.40
C THR A 190 -6.54 -2.10 4.27
N LEU A 191 -6.01 -2.80 3.26
CA LEU A 191 -6.26 -4.23 3.06
C LEU A 191 -5.78 -5.06 4.27
N SER A 192 -4.58 -4.76 4.77
CA SER A 192 -3.99 -5.46 5.92
C SER A 192 -4.80 -5.27 7.20
N ILE A 193 -5.18 -4.03 7.52
CA ILE A 193 -5.96 -3.67 8.72
C ILE A 193 -7.31 -4.39 8.72
N LEU A 194 -8.02 -4.37 7.58
CA LEU A 194 -9.33 -5.00 7.49
C LEU A 194 -9.24 -6.53 7.57
N LEU A 195 -8.23 -7.13 6.94
CA LEU A 195 -7.98 -8.57 7.03
C LEU A 195 -7.67 -9.00 8.48
N LEU A 196 -6.73 -8.28 9.15
CA LEU A 196 -6.34 -8.52 10.54
C LEU A 196 -7.53 -8.35 11.50
N ALA A 197 -8.29 -7.27 11.36
CA ALA A 197 -9.46 -7.00 12.19
C ALA A 197 -10.57 -8.04 12.00
N GLN A 198 -10.79 -8.51 10.76
CA GLN A 198 -11.78 -9.54 10.47
C GLN A 198 -11.40 -10.88 11.11
N GLN A 199 -10.12 -11.27 11.03
CA GLN A 199 -9.70 -12.57 11.54
C GLN A 199 -9.69 -12.70 13.08
N LEU A 200 -9.75 -11.58 13.81
CA LEU A 200 -9.90 -11.57 15.28
C LEU A 200 -11.30 -12.00 15.72
N GLY A 201 -12.31 -11.89 14.85
CA GLY A 201 -13.70 -12.19 15.20
C GLY A 201 -13.90 -13.59 15.83
N PRO A 202 -13.45 -14.67 15.18
CA PRO A 202 -13.53 -16.01 15.75
C PRO A 202 -12.78 -16.16 17.08
N SER A 203 -11.61 -15.54 17.24
CA SER A 203 -10.84 -15.60 18.49
C SER A 203 -11.57 -14.94 19.65
N PHE A 204 -12.18 -13.78 19.41
CA PHE A 204 -12.93 -13.03 20.43
C PHE A 204 -14.27 -13.67 20.79
N ALA A 205 -14.76 -14.62 19.99
CA ALA A 205 -15.93 -15.44 20.34
C ALA A 205 -15.60 -16.59 21.32
N LEU A 206 -14.32 -16.88 21.55
CA LEU A 206 -13.89 -17.92 22.47
C LEU A 206 -13.84 -17.41 23.91
N THR A 207 -14.22 -18.26 24.85
CA THR A 207 -14.17 -17.95 26.29
C THR A 207 -12.77 -18.13 26.89
N ARG A 208 -11.93 -18.98 26.29
CA ARG A 208 -10.53 -19.22 26.70
C ARG A 208 -9.65 -19.42 25.47
N TRP A 209 -8.41 -18.95 25.56
CA TRP A 209 -7.38 -19.17 24.54
C TRP A 209 -6.31 -20.10 25.07
N SER A 210 -5.81 -20.99 24.21
CA SER A 210 -4.57 -21.70 24.50
C SER A 210 -3.40 -20.69 24.50
N PRO A 211 -2.31 -20.94 25.24
CA PRO A 211 -1.13 -20.07 25.23
C PRO A 211 -0.60 -19.70 23.82
N PRO A 212 -0.45 -20.64 22.86
CA PRO A 212 -0.02 -20.27 21.51
C PRO A 212 -1.06 -19.42 20.75
N HIS A 213 -2.35 -19.64 20.98
CA HIS A 213 -3.39 -18.82 20.37
C HIS A 213 -3.44 -17.41 20.98
N ALA A 214 -3.24 -17.29 22.29
CA ALA A 214 -3.14 -16.01 22.97
C ALA A 214 -2.00 -15.16 22.39
N PHE A 215 -0.82 -15.75 22.19
CA PHE A 215 0.29 -15.08 21.52
C PHE A 215 -0.09 -14.62 20.10
N ALA A 216 -0.75 -15.47 19.31
CA ALA A 216 -1.20 -15.13 17.96
C ALA A 216 -2.18 -13.95 17.94
N VAL A 217 -3.13 -13.92 18.88
CA VAL A 217 -4.10 -12.83 19.02
C VAL A 217 -3.42 -11.53 19.43
N ILE A 218 -2.50 -11.57 20.41
CA ILE A 218 -1.73 -10.39 20.84
C ILE A 218 -0.89 -9.85 19.69
N ALA A 219 -0.14 -10.70 18.99
CA ALA A 219 0.68 -10.29 17.84
C ALA A 219 -0.16 -9.64 16.73
N ASN A 220 -1.35 -10.18 16.46
CA ASN A 220 -2.30 -9.60 15.52
C ASN A 220 -2.79 -8.21 15.98
N CYS A 221 -3.20 -8.05 17.24
CA CYS A 221 -3.61 -6.76 17.79
C CYS A 221 -2.49 -5.72 17.73
N VAL A 222 -1.24 -6.10 18.04
CA VAL A 222 -0.07 -5.22 17.95
C VAL A 222 0.16 -4.78 16.50
N LEU A 223 0.14 -5.71 15.54
CA LEU A 223 0.28 -5.35 14.13
C LEU A 223 -0.86 -4.47 13.63
N LEU A 224 -2.09 -4.75 14.02
CA LEU A 224 -3.26 -3.91 13.70
C LEU A 224 -3.04 -2.46 14.17
N PHE A 225 -2.57 -2.29 15.41
CA PHE A 225 -2.22 -0.96 15.95
C PHE A 225 -1.09 -0.30 15.15
N LEU A 226 -0.02 -1.03 14.85
CA LEU A 226 1.11 -0.51 14.08
C LEU A 226 0.70 -0.08 12.67
N TRP A 227 -0.20 -0.82 12.01
CA TRP A 227 -0.72 -0.44 10.70
C TRP A 227 -1.63 0.79 10.76
N LEU A 228 -2.45 0.93 11.80
CA LEU A 228 -3.24 2.14 12.02
C LEU A 228 -2.34 3.35 12.26
N LEU A 229 -1.26 3.18 13.03
CA LEU A 229 -0.25 4.22 13.23
C LEU A 229 0.47 4.57 11.92
N ALA A 230 0.91 3.57 11.16
CA ALA A 230 1.58 3.77 9.87
C ALA A 230 0.67 4.46 8.84
N SER A 231 -0.63 4.13 8.85
CA SER A 231 -1.66 4.83 8.06
C SER A 231 -1.75 6.28 8.49
N GLY A 232 -1.82 6.56 9.80
CA GLY A 232 -1.82 7.92 10.34
C GLY A 232 -0.59 8.74 9.96
N THR A 233 0.62 8.18 10.07
CA THR A 233 1.85 8.88 9.65
C THR A 233 1.90 9.11 8.15
N THR A 234 1.39 8.15 7.35
CA THR A 234 1.31 8.31 5.90
C THR A 234 0.35 9.42 5.51
N SER A 235 -0.80 9.53 6.19
CA SER A 235 -1.76 10.60 5.97
C SER A 235 -1.21 12.00 6.28
N VAL A 236 -0.21 12.11 7.17
CA VAL A 236 0.41 13.40 7.51
C VAL A 236 1.56 13.76 6.57
N TYR A 237 2.49 12.83 6.31
CA TYR A 237 3.78 13.18 5.69
C TYR A 237 3.90 12.86 4.20
N PHE A 238 3.04 12.01 3.65
CA PHE A 238 3.24 11.45 2.30
C PHE A 238 1.96 11.52 1.47
N HIS A 239 2.11 11.66 0.14
CA HIS A 239 1.00 11.71 -0.84
C HIS A 239 0.04 12.89 -0.72
N SER A 240 -0.59 13.22 -1.85
CA SER A 240 -1.70 14.19 -1.87
C SER A 240 -2.99 13.57 -1.29
N PRO A 241 -3.99 14.37 -0.88
CA PRO A 241 -5.28 13.86 -0.44
C PRO A 241 -5.95 12.92 -1.44
N GLN A 242 -5.90 13.24 -2.74
CA GLN A 242 -6.51 12.46 -3.81
C GLN A 242 -5.86 11.08 -3.95
N GLU A 243 -4.53 11.02 -3.89
CA GLU A 243 -3.75 9.77 -3.95
C GLU A 243 -4.02 8.86 -2.73
N LYS A 244 -4.23 9.46 -1.54
CA LYS A 244 -4.62 8.72 -0.33
C LYS A 244 -6.03 8.15 -0.46
N ILE A 245 -6.98 8.95 -0.92
CA ILE A 245 -8.38 8.53 -1.11
C ILE A 245 -8.45 7.39 -2.12
N SER A 246 -7.75 7.49 -3.26
CA SER A 246 -7.72 6.43 -4.26
C SER A 246 -7.10 5.14 -3.71
N GLY A 247 -6.00 5.23 -2.95
CA GLY A 247 -5.40 4.08 -2.27
C GLY A 247 -6.35 3.43 -1.25
N TYR A 248 -7.04 4.24 -0.44
CA TYR A 248 -8.02 3.77 0.54
C TYR A 248 -9.19 3.05 -0.13
N LEU A 249 -9.83 3.66 -1.13
CA LEU A 249 -10.94 3.07 -1.87
C LEU A 249 -10.53 1.76 -2.53
N LEU A 250 -9.35 1.72 -3.15
CA LEU A 250 -8.84 0.50 -3.75
C LEU A 250 -8.63 -0.60 -2.71
N GLY A 251 -8.12 -0.26 -1.52
CA GLY A 251 -7.99 -1.20 -0.41
C GLY A 251 -9.32 -1.78 0.04
N LEU A 252 -10.38 -0.95 0.11
CA LEU A 252 -11.74 -1.40 0.40
C LEU A 252 -12.28 -2.35 -0.67
N ILE A 253 -12.08 -2.02 -1.95
CA ILE A 253 -12.52 -2.85 -3.08
C ILE A 253 -11.84 -4.22 -3.03
N CYS A 254 -10.50 -4.25 -2.90
CA CYS A 254 -9.77 -5.51 -2.80
C CYS A 254 -10.18 -6.32 -1.56
N PHE A 255 -10.46 -5.66 -0.44
CA PHE A 255 -11.00 -6.33 0.75
C PHE A 255 -12.39 -6.92 0.46
N ALA A 256 -13.29 -6.20 -0.21
CA ALA A 256 -14.61 -6.70 -0.57
C ALA A 256 -14.52 -7.89 -1.54
N VAL A 257 -13.66 -7.81 -2.56
CA VAL A 257 -13.38 -8.91 -3.50
C VAL A 257 -12.88 -10.15 -2.77
N SER A 258 -12.02 -9.99 -1.76
CA SER A 258 -11.53 -11.11 -0.96
C SER A 258 -12.64 -11.87 -0.21
N GLN A 259 -13.82 -11.28 -0.01
CA GLN A 259 -14.93 -11.93 0.67
C GLN A 259 -15.74 -12.89 -0.23
N ILE A 260 -15.68 -12.71 -1.55
CA ILE A 260 -16.53 -13.44 -2.52
C ILE A 260 -16.32 -14.96 -2.42
N PRO A 261 -15.07 -15.50 -2.46
CA PRO A 261 -14.88 -16.95 -2.47
C PRO A 261 -15.36 -17.61 -1.18
N ALA A 262 -15.28 -16.92 -0.05
CA ALA A 262 -15.79 -17.42 1.21
C ALA A 262 -17.32 -17.57 1.19
N GLN A 263 -18.04 -16.61 0.61
CA GLN A 263 -19.49 -16.70 0.46
C GLN A 263 -19.90 -17.89 -0.42
N LEU A 264 -19.15 -18.13 -1.50
CA LEU A 264 -19.33 -19.31 -2.34
C LEU A 264 -19.09 -20.59 -1.53
N VAL A 265 -17.95 -20.71 -0.82
CA VAL A 265 -17.67 -21.87 0.03
C VAL A 265 -18.82 -22.14 1.01
N TYR A 266 -19.34 -21.11 1.68
CA TYR A 266 -20.48 -21.29 2.58
C TYR A 266 -21.73 -21.77 1.85
N ALA A 267 -22.05 -21.23 0.67
CA ALA A 267 -23.20 -21.65 -0.13
C ALA A 267 -23.09 -23.14 -0.54
N TRP A 268 -21.91 -23.60 -0.97
CA TRP A 268 -21.68 -24.98 -1.37
C TRP A 268 -21.69 -25.98 -0.20
N THR A 269 -21.31 -25.54 1.00
CA THR A 269 -21.25 -26.43 2.19
C THR A 269 -22.55 -26.53 2.98
N LYS A 270 -23.57 -25.70 2.67
CA LYS A 270 -24.89 -25.84 3.31
C LYS A 270 -25.54 -27.13 2.78
N PRO A 271 -25.96 -28.06 3.66
CA PRO A 271 -26.76 -29.20 3.22
C PRO A 271 -28.03 -28.67 2.55
N ALA A 272 -28.36 -29.21 1.37
CA ALA A 272 -29.66 -28.97 0.76
C ALA A 272 -30.72 -29.45 1.76
N GLU A 273 -31.38 -28.50 2.43
CA GLU A 273 -32.53 -28.80 3.26
C GLU A 273 -33.57 -29.45 2.34
N LYS A 274 -33.87 -30.71 2.64
CA LYS A 274 -34.63 -31.62 1.80
C LYS A 274 -35.97 -30.98 1.42
N LEU A 275 -36.17 -30.75 0.12
CA LEU A 275 -37.45 -30.44 -0.54
C LEU A 275 -38.40 -31.65 -0.57
N HIS A 276 -38.42 -32.47 0.47
CA HIS A 276 -39.30 -33.64 0.60
C HIS A 276 -40.00 -33.68 1.95
N THR A 277 -40.96 -32.78 2.11
CA THR A 277 -42.15 -32.99 2.95
C THR A 277 -43.34 -32.34 2.26
N SER A 278 -43.96 -33.07 1.34
CA SER A 278 -45.34 -32.89 0.87
C SER A 278 -45.88 -34.26 0.47
#